data_AF-A0AAW8HJK4-F1
#
_entry.id   AF-A0AAW8HJK4-F1
#
_cell.length_a   1.000
_cell.length_b   1.000
_cell.length_c   1.000
_cell.angle_alpha   90.00
_cell.angle_beta   90.00
_cell.angle_gamma   90.00
#
_symmetry.space_group_name_H-M   'P 1'
#
loop_
_entity.id
_entity.type
_entity.pdbx_description
1 polymer ?
#
loop_
_entity_poly.entity_id
_entity_poly.type
_entity_poly.pdbx_seq_one_letter_code
_entity_poly.pdbx_strand_id
1 'polypeptide(L)'
;MNDNFSESVRRLEDKLAAHNFWHQKINEVLRDRAISMEYDREILKLVSHPQVARVLRYPTEHRGMNRVIDLKRRWDETDGNPIFYGYFPRVSRAIRIIQSPPIDETNQLSAWVEKSFTDYTKEVPRYHPFHPKDTEELVLYIELNATTFHYAMLIIYFWVTRRVVRGNTQEILIQQIYDTKIRGEHSLD
;
A
#
# COMPACT_ATOMS: atom_id res chain seq x y z
N MET A 1 12.28 20.16 0.55
CA MET A 1 11.01 19.41 0.43
C MET A 1 10.76 18.65 1.76
N ASN A 2 10.74 19.35 2.91
CA ASN A 2 10.91 18.73 4.24
C ASN A 2 9.75 18.96 5.25
N ASP A 3 8.82 19.89 5.01
CA ASP A 3 7.83 20.24 6.05
C ASP A 3 6.66 19.26 6.15
N ASN A 4 6.20 18.69 5.04
CA ASN A 4 5.10 17.71 5.06
C ASN A 4 5.47 16.39 5.76
N PHE A 5 6.77 16.05 5.77
CA PHE A 5 7.25 14.78 6.32
C PHE A 5 7.37 14.84 7.86
N SER A 6 7.89 15.97 8.36
CA SER A 6 7.89 16.34 9.79
C SER A 6 6.49 16.28 10.40
N GLU A 7 5.49 16.75 9.66
CA GLU A 7 4.10 16.71 10.11
C GLU A 7 3.52 15.28 10.15
N SER A 8 3.96 14.40 9.26
CA SER A 8 3.53 12.99 9.21
C SER A 8 4.06 12.18 10.40
N VAL A 9 5.27 12.50 10.87
CA VAL A 9 5.84 11.97 12.12
C VAL A 9 5.07 12.48 13.34
N ARG A 10 4.64 13.74 13.35
CA ARG A 10 3.77 14.28 14.43
C ARG A 10 2.38 13.64 14.48
N ARG A 11 1.89 13.04 13.40
CA ARG A 11 0.58 12.37 13.32
C ARG A 11 0.54 10.98 13.98
N LEU A 12 1.65 10.49 14.53
CA LEU A 12 1.71 9.19 15.23
C LEU A 12 0.87 9.14 16.51
N GLU A 13 0.71 10.28 17.21
CA GLU A 13 -0.15 10.37 18.40
C GLU A 13 -1.63 10.51 18.04
N ASP A 14 -1.93 11.16 16.90
CA ASP A 14 -3.30 11.34 16.39
C ASP A 14 -3.61 10.27 15.33
N LYS A 15 -4.16 9.15 15.81
CA LYS A 15 -4.50 8.01 14.96
C LYS A 15 -5.50 8.37 13.84
N LEU A 16 -6.42 9.30 14.09
CA LEU A 16 -7.37 9.75 13.08
C LEU A 16 -6.66 10.56 11.99
N ALA A 17 -5.71 11.42 12.36
CA ALA A 17 -4.88 12.15 11.40
C ALA A 17 -4.00 11.19 10.57
N ALA A 18 -3.45 10.15 11.17
CA ALA A 18 -2.70 9.11 10.46
C ALA A 18 -3.59 8.31 9.48
N HIS A 19 -4.78 7.89 9.90
CA HIS A 19 -5.77 7.26 9.01
C HIS A 19 -6.10 8.15 7.81
N ASN A 20 -6.44 9.42 8.07
CA ASN A 20 -6.80 10.39 7.04
C ASN A 20 -5.63 10.65 6.08
N PHE A 21 -4.39 10.69 6.58
CA PHE A 21 -3.19 10.81 5.77
C PHE A 21 -3.09 9.66 4.77
N TRP A 22 -3.16 8.41 5.22
CA TRP A 22 -3.08 7.24 4.33
C TRP A 22 -4.25 7.17 3.36
N HIS A 23 -5.46 7.45 3.84
CA HIS A 23 -6.64 7.53 2.98
C HIS A 23 -6.45 8.56 1.86
N GLN A 24 -5.92 9.74 2.17
CA GLN A 24 -5.62 10.77 1.19
C GLN A 24 -4.55 10.28 0.19
N LYS A 25 -3.43 9.72 0.67
CA LYS A 25 -2.34 9.23 -0.19
C LYS A 25 -2.77 8.12 -1.13
N ILE A 26 -3.58 7.18 -0.67
CA ILE A 26 -4.15 6.13 -1.52
C ILE A 26 -5.08 6.75 -2.58
N ASN A 27 -5.90 7.74 -2.23
CA ASN A 27 -6.76 8.41 -3.21
C ASN A 27 -5.96 9.22 -4.24
N GLU A 28 -4.86 9.86 -3.85
CA GLU A 28 -3.94 10.55 -4.78
C GLU A 28 -3.42 9.57 -5.84
N VAL A 29 -2.91 8.41 -5.41
CA VAL A 29 -2.42 7.32 -6.28
C VAL A 29 -3.49 6.83 -7.26
N LEU A 30 -4.74 6.68 -6.82
CA LEU A 30 -5.83 6.18 -7.66
C LEU A 30 -6.26 7.19 -8.74
N ARG A 31 -6.11 8.50 -8.47
CA ARG A 31 -6.68 9.58 -9.30
C ARG A 31 -5.63 10.27 -10.17
N ASP A 32 -4.38 10.36 -9.72
CA ASP A 32 -3.34 11.11 -10.40
C ASP A 32 -2.56 10.22 -11.40
N ARG A 33 -2.80 10.48 -12.68
CA ARG A 33 -2.12 9.78 -13.78
C ARG A 33 -0.67 10.18 -13.94
N ALA A 34 -0.31 11.43 -13.62
CA ALA A 34 1.06 11.91 -13.77
C ALA A 34 1.97 11.23 -12.73
N ILE A 35 1.50 11.16 -11.48
CA ILE A 35 2.17 10.44 -10.39
C ILE A 35 2.32 8.94 -10.73
N SER A 36 1.32 8.34 -11.36
CA SER A 36 1.36 6.92 -11.74
C SER A 36 2.49 6.60 -12.75
N MET A 37 2.75 7.50 -13.71
CA MET A 37 3.85 7.32 -14.66
C MET A 37 5.22 7.41 -14.00
N GLU A 38 5.35 8.21 -12.95
CA GLU A 38 6.59 8.31 -12.16
C GLU A 38 6.86 7.01 -11.40
N TYR A 39 5.85 6.49 -10.69
CA TYR A 39 5.97 5.20 -10.02
C TYR A 39 6.26 4.05 -10.98
N ASP A 40 5.68 4.03 -12.19
CA ASP A 40 6.01 3.02 -13.19
C ASP A 40 7.48 3.02 -13.58
N ARG A 41 8.04 4.22 -13.83
CA ARG A 41 9.45 4.38 -14.19
C ARG A 41 10.36 3.95 -13.05
N GLU A 42 9.98 4.27 -11.83
CA GLU A 42 10.75 3.92 -10.65
C GLU A 42 10.73 2.41 -10.38
N ILE A 43 9.56 1.77 -10.43
CA ILE A 43 9.48 0.31 -10.27
C ILE A 43 10.29 -0.39 -11.37
N LEU A 44 10.25 0.09 -12.62
CA LEU A 44 11.07 -0.48 -13.70
C LEU A 44 12.58 -0.32 -13.48
N LYS A 45 13.01 0.72 -12.78
CA LYS A 45 14.43 0.89 -12.40
C LYS A 45 14.82 -0.03 -11.25
N LEU A 46 13.92 -0.24 -10.29
CA LEU A 46 14.15 -1.08 -9.11
C LEU A 46 14.08 -2.57 -9.46
N VAL A 47 13.17 -2.97 -10.34
CA VAL A 47 12.87 -4.37 -10.61
C VAL A 47 13.15 -4.72 -12.07
N SER A 48 14.24 -5.44 -12.29
CA SER A 48 14.58 -6.03 -13.59
C SER A 48 13.81 -7.33 -13.88
N HIS A 49 12.97 -7.79 -12.95
CA HIS A 49 12.29 -9.08 -13.05
C HIS A 49 11.24 -9.07 -14.20
N PRO A 50 11.31 -10.02 -15.16
CA PRO A 50 10.45 -10.02 -16.35
C PRO A 50 8.95 -10.02 -16.05
N GLN A 51 8.53 -10.65 -14.96
CA GLN A 51 7.12 -10.71 -14.58
C GLN A 51 6.57 -9.33 -14.15
N VAL A 52 7.35 -8.56 -13.37
CA VAL A 52 6.96 -7.21 -12.94
C VAL A 52 6.95 -6.27 -14.15
N ALA A 53 7.99 -6.33 -14.98
CA ALA A 53 8.05 -5.56 -16.22
C ALA A 53 6.87 -5.87 -17.15
N ARG A 54 6.43 -7.13 -17.26
CA ARG A 54 5.27 -7.52 -18.04
C ARG A 54 3.98 -6.92 -17.48
N VAL A 55 3.82 -6.91 -16.16
CA VAL A 55 2.65 -6.32 -15.50
C VAL A 55 2.56 -4.81 -15.76
N LEU A 56 3.69 -4.11 -15.76
CA LEU A 56 3.74 -2.66 -16.00
C LEU A 56 3.43 -2.26 -17.45
N ARG A 57 3.47 -3.21 -18.40
CA ARG A 57 3.03 -2.95 -19.79
C ARG A 57 1.52 -2.82 -19.92
N TYR A 58 0.74 -3.37 -18.98
CA TYR A 58 -0.70 -3.20 -18.99
C TYR A 58 -1.04 -1.79 -18.49
N PRO A 59 -1.97 -1.07 -19.12
CA PRO A 59 -2.30 0.29 -18.70
C PRO A 59 -2.84 0.33 -17.27
N THR A 60 -2.50 1.38 -16.54
CA THR A 60 -2.99 1.62 -15.18
C THR A 60 -4.50 1.84 -15.23
N GLU A 61 -5.25 1.11 -14.40
CA GLU A 61 -6.70 1.20 -14.42
C GLU A 61 -7.20 2.44 -13.66
N HIS A 62 -7.09 3.60 -14.29
CA HIS A 62 -7.69 4.85 -13.79
C HIS A 62 -9.13 5.06 -14.30
N ARG A 63 -9.58 4.31 -15.32
CA ARG A 63 -10.87 4.57 -16.00
C ARG A 63 -12.06 3.99 -15.25
N GLY A 64 -12.57 4.74 -14.28
CA GLY A 64 -13.87 4.53 -13.62
C GLY A 64 -13.73 4.24 -12.13
N MET A 65 -14.20 5.16 -11.28
CA MET A 65 -14.41 4.98 -9.83
C MET A 65 -13.48 3.96 -9.14
N ASN A 66 -12.16 4.04 -9.38
CA ASN A 66 -11.22 3.26 -8.59
C ASN A 66 -11.22 3.96 -7.23
N ARG A 67 -12.11 3.49 -6.36
CA ARG A 67 -12.40 4.05 -5.06
C ARG A 67 -11.97 3.04 -4.03
N VAL A 68 -11.36 3.53 -2.98
CA VAL A 68 -11.19 2.76 -1.76
C VAL A 68 -12.51 2.79 -0.99
N ILE A 69 -13.00 1.64 -0.59
CA ILE A 69 -14.00 1.52 0.47
C ILE A 69 -13.21 1.59 1.77
N ASP A 70 -13.35 2.70 2.48
CA ASP A 70 -12.71 2.92 3.77
C ASP A 70 -13.44 2.08 4.84
N LEU A 71 -12.72 1.13 5.44
CA LEU A 71 -13.22 0.24 6.48
C LEU A 71 -12.88 0.77 7.88
N LYS A 72 -12.97 2.09 8.07
CA LYS A 72 -12.71 2.79 9.34
C LYS A 72 -13.35 2.17 10.58
N ARG A 73 -14.46 1.44 10.46
CA ARG A 73 -15.11 0.74 11.59
C ARG A 73 -14.37 -0.53 12.06
N ARG A 74 -13.38 -0.99 11.29
CA ARG A 74 -12.51 -2.13 11.61
C ARG A 74 -11.21 -1.69 12.29
N TRP A 75 -11.03 -0.38 12.47
CA TRP A 75 -9.97 0.20 13.28
C TRP A 75 -10.45 0.27 14.73
N ASP A 76 -9.63 -0.22 15.66
CA ASP A 76 -9.80 0.05 17.07
C ASP A 76 -8.93 1.24 17.45
N GLU A 77 -9.57 2.33 17.90
CA GLU A 77 -8.88 3.54 18.36
C GLU A 77 -7.99 3.24 19.58
N THR A 78 -8.21 2.12 20.28
CA THR A 78 -7.51 1.74 21.51
C THR A 78 -6.36 0.75 21.30
N ASP A 79 -6.44 -0.20 20.36
CA ASP A 79 -5.43 -1.27 20.21
C ASP A 79 -4.27 -0.93 19.26
N GLY A 80 -4.42 0.13 18.45
CA GLY A 80 -3.35 0.62 17.57
C GLY A 80 -3.15 -0.17 16.29
N ASN A 81 -4.05 -1.09 15.94
CA ASN A 81 -3.90 -1.93 14.77
C ASN A 81 -5.23 -2.30 14.09
N PRO A 82 -5.43 -2.01 12.78
CA PRO A 82 -4.59 -1.21 11.87
C PRO A 82 -4.90 0.29 11.91
N ILE A 83 -3.95 1.13 11.49
CA ILE A 83 -4.15 2.59 11.34
C ILE A 83 -4.95 2.95 10.08
N PHE A 84 -4.95 2.06 9.09
CA PHE A 84 -5.79 2.18 7.89
C PHE A 84 -6.18 0.79 7.39
N TYR A 85 -7.45 0.63 7.02
CA TYR A 85 -7.95 -0.56 6.34
C TYR A 85 -8.85 -0.16 5.18
N GLY A 86 -8.48 -0.55 3.97
CA GLY A 86 -9.23 -0.24 2.76
C GLY A 86 -9.46 -1.46 1.88
N TYR A 87 -10.59 -1.46 1.19
CA TYR A 87 -10.90 -2.44 0.15
C TYR A 87 -11.06 -1.76 -1.21
N PHE A 88 -10.53 -2.37 -2.26
CA PHE A 88 -10.55 -1.88 -3.63
C PHE A 88 -11.38 -2.82 -4.50
N PRO A 89 -12.69 -2.55 -4.68
CA PRO A 89 -13.58 -3.46 -5.40
C PRO A 89 -13.08 -3.78 -6.80
N ARG A 90 -12.58 -2.79 -7.53
CA ARG A 90 -12.20 -2.95 -8.94
C ARG A 90 -11.06 -3.95 -9.18
N VAL A 91 -10.14 -4.04 -8.23
CA VAL A 91 -9.02 -5.00 -8.26
C VAL A 91 -9.26 -6.20 -7.33
N SER A 92 -10.39 -6.23 -6.61
CA SER A 92 -10.75 -7.25 -5.62
C SER A 92 -9.67 -7.52 -4.58
N ARG A 93 -9.05 -6.46 -4.05
CA ARG A 93 -7.96 -6.53 -3.07
C ARG A 93 -8.19 -5.62 -1.88
N ALA A 94 -7.53 -5.94 -0.79
CA ALA A 94 -7.52 -5.10 0.40
C ALA A 94 -6.11 -4.60 0.72
N ILE A 95 -6.04 -3.56 1.54
CA ILE A 95 -4.80 -3.09 2.15
C ILE A 95 -5.01 -2.80 3.63
N ARG A 96 -4.06 -3.25 4.44
CA ARG A 96 -3.96 -2.94 5.85
C ARG A 96 -2.63 -2.27 6.14
N ILE A 97 -2.68 -1.10 6.76
CA ILE A 97 -1.48 -0.36 7.16
C ILE A 97 -1.41 -0.33 8.68
N ILE A 98 -0.26 -0.69 9.19
CA ILE A 98 0.15 -0.70 10.59
C ILE A 98 1.29 0.31 10.66
N GLN A 99 1.12 1.35 11.46
CA GLN A 99 2.12 2.41 11.59
C GLN A 99 2.60 2.49 13.03
N SER A 100 3.91 2.41 13.20
CA SER A 100 4.58 2.58 14.49
C SER A 100 5.46 3.83 14.47
N PRO A 101 5.75 4.43 15.65
CA PRO A 101 6.80 5.42 15.76
C PRO A 101 8.17 4.78 15.45
N PRO A 102 9.09 5.53 14.82
CA PRO A 102 10.46 5.03 14.61
C PRO A 102 11.12 4.78 15.96
N ILE A 103 11.67 3.57 16.14
CA ILE A 103 12.35 3.18 17.39
C ILE A 103 13.82 3.61 17.35
N ASP A 104 14.43 3.62 16.15
CA ASP A 104 15.81 4.05 15.90
C ASP A 104 15.95 4.66 14.49
N GLU A 105 17.17 4.89 14.03
CA GLU A 105 17.47 5.45 12.70
C GLU A 105 17.33 4.42 11.56
N THR A 106 16.96 3.18 11.86
CA THR A 106 16.81 2.14 10.84
C THR A 106 15.50 2.31 10.07
N ASN A 107 15.55 2.03 8.76
CA ASN A 107 14.35 2.04 7.94
C ASN A 107 13.55 0.74 8.17
N GLN A 108 12.55 0.78 9.05
CA GLN A 108 11.67 -0.35 9.27
C GLN A 108 10.44 -0.26 8.35
N LEU A 109 10.49 -1.01 7.24
CA LEU A 109 9.34 -1.27 6.36
C LEU A 109 9.22 -2.78 6.19
N SER A 110 8.10 -3.34 6.63
CA SER A 110 7.71 -4.72 6.39
C SER A 110 6.41 -4.76 5.59
N ALA A 111 6.30 -5.73 4.69
CA ALA A 111 5.25 -5.83 3.71
C ALA A 111 5.12 -7.29 3.27
N TRP A 112 3.90 -7.79 3.18
CA TRP A 112 3.61 -9.13 2.67
C TRP A 112 2.18 -9.20 2.14
N VAL A 113 1.89 -10.24 1.38
CA VAL A 113 0.52 -10.53 0.91
C VAL A 113 -0.01 -11.74 1.66
N GLU A 114 -1.25 -11.65 2.13
CA GLU A 114 -1.95 -12.76 2.75
C GLU A 114 -3.36 -12.92 2.20
N LYS A 115 -3.97 -14.08 2.46
CA LYS A 115 -5.41 -14.23 2.23
C LYS A 115 -6.13 -13.38 3.26
N SER A 116 -7.01 -12.49 2.80
CA SER A 116 -7.74 -11.64 3.73
C SER A 116 -8.73 -12.45 4.56
N PHE A 117 -8.75 -12.18 5.87
CA PHE A 117 -9.69 -12.78 6.81
C PHE A 117 -11.06 -12.07 6.84
N THR A 118 -11.15 -10.90 6.18
CA THR A 118 -12.37 -10.09 6.16
C THR A 118 -13.33 -10.55 5.06
N ASP A 119 -14.59 -10.74 5.44
CA ASP A 119 -15.70 -10.93 4.49
C ASP A 119 -16.17 -9.58 3.94
N TYR A 120 -15.73 -9.24 2.73
CA TYR A 120 -16.11 -8.00 2.04
C TYR A 120 -17.46 -8.08 1.31
N THR A 121 -18.13 -9.24 1.30
CA THR A 121 -19.38 -9.43 0.55
C THR A 121 -20.53 -8.56 1.06
N LYS A 122 -20.41 -8.06 2.29
CA LYS A 122 -21.35 -7.11 2.89
C LYS A 122 -21.09 -5.66 2.46
N GLU A 123 -19.88 -5.35 2.02
CA GLU A 123 -19.44 -4.00 1.64
C GLU A 123 -19.65 -3.72 0.14
N VAL A 124 -19.88 -4.77 -0.65
CA VAL A 124 -20.06 -4.70 -2.11
C VAL A 124 -21.38 -5.36 -2.48
N PRO A 125 -22.27 -4.69 -3.25
CA PRO A 125 -23.53 -5.29 -3.67
C PRO A 125 -23.33 -6.63 -4.40
N ARG A 126 -24.18 -7.63 -4.11
CA ARG A 126 -24.09 -9.00 -4.68
C ARG A 126 -23.96 -9.05 -6.21
N TYR A 127 -24.61 -8.11 -6.89
CA TYR A 127 -24.65 -8.03 -8.36
C TYR A 127 -23.52 -7.18 -8.96
N HIS A 128 -22.62 -6.65 -8.12
CA HIS A 128 -21.50 -5.86 -8.60
C HIS A 128 -20.54 -6.74 -9.43
N PRO A 129 -20.04 -6.28 -10.59
CA PRO A 129 -19.15 -7.06 -11.46
C PRO A 129 -17.83 -7.45 -10.79
N PHE A 130 -17.52 -6.82 -9.65
CA PHE A 130 -16.35 -7.11 -8.84
C PHE A 130 -16.73 -7.55 -7.43
N HIS A 131 -17.74 -8.41 -7.30
CA HIS A 131 -18.10 -8.96 -6.00
C HIS A 131 -16.94 -9.78 -5.42
N PRO A 132 -16.61 -9.64 -4.13
CA PRO A 132 -15.52 -10.38 -3.49
C PRO A 132 -15.79 -11.89 -3.52
N LYS A 133 -14.76 -12.69 -3.79
CA LYS A 133 -14.79 -14.16 -3.70
C LYS A 133 -13.52 -14.70 -3.05
N ASP A 134 -12.36 -14.22 -3.51
CA ASP A 134 -11.06 -14.53 -2.93
C ASP A 134 -10.24 -13.23 -2.90
N THR A 135 -10.21 -12.58 -1.74
CA THR A 135 -9.54 -11.29 -1.58
C THR A 135 -8.16 -11.51 -0.98
N GLU A 136 -7.14 -11.12 -1.72
CA GLU A 136 -5.78 -10.96 -1.17
C GLU A 136 -5.68 -9.60 -0.46
N GLU A 137 -4.87 -9.55 0.58
CA GLU A 137 -4.62 -8.38 1.41
C GLU A 137 -3.12 -8.08 1.42
N LEU A 138 -2.78 -6.84 1.04
CA LEU A 138 -1.44 -6.31 1.28
C LEU A 138 -1.40 -5.80 2.72
N VAL A 139 -0.49 -6.33 3.52
CA VAL A 139 -0.22 -5.80 4.86
C VAL A 139 1.08 -5.01 4.81
N LEU A 140 1.06 -3.80 5.34
CA LEU A 140 2.22 -2.93 5.50
C LEU A 140 2.42 -2.62 6.98
N TYR A 141 3.60 -2.92 7.51
CA TYR A 141 4.10 -2.39 8.77
C TYR A 141 5.17 -1.34 8.44
N ILE A 142 5.03 -0.14 8.98
CA ILE A 142 5.93 0.96 8.67
C ILE A 142 6.27 1.79 9.89
N GLU A 143 7.58 2.01 10.11
CA GLU A 143 8.09 3.15 10.87
C GLU A 143 8.30 4.30 9.91
N LEU A 144 7.49 5.35 10.07
CA LEU A 144 7.32 6.35 9.02
C LEU A 144 8.49 7.33 8.96
N ASN A 145 9.30 7.22 7.92
CA ASN A 145 10.33 8.18 7.53
C ASN A 145 10.29 8.38 6.00
N ALA A 146 11.07 9.33 5.47
CA ALA A 146 11.01 9.69 4.06
C ALA A 146 11.26 8.49 3.13
N THR A 147 12.22 7.65 3.50
CA THR A 147 12.62 6.45 2.76
C THR A 147 11.53 5.37 2.83
N THR A 148 11.07 5.01 4.02
CA THR A 148 10.07 3.95 4.19
C THR A 148 8.74 4.34 3.55
N PHE A 149 8.33 5.61 3.65
CA PHE A 149 7.13 6.10 2.97
C PHE A 149 7.25 6.02 1.46
N HIS A 150 8.38 6.44 0.91
CA HIS A 150 8.61 6.38 -0.52
C HIS A 150 8.42 4.96 -1.06
N TYR A 151 9.07 3.97 -0.44
CA TYR A 151 8.94 2.58 -0.85
C TYR A 151 7.54 2.00 -0.56
N ALA A 152 6.91 2.36 0.55
CA ALA A 152 5.53 1.97 0.83
C ALA A 152 4.58 2.48 -0.28
N MET A 153 4.75 3.71 -0.75
CA MET A 153 3.93 4.25 -1.84
C MET A 153 4.11 3.50 -3.16
N LEU A 154 5.32 3.03 -3.49
CA LEU A 154 5.56 2.17 -4.65
C LEU A 154 4.82 0.83 -4.54
N ILE A 155 4.92 0.19 -3.37
CA ILE A 155 4.24 -1.08 -3.06
C ILE A 155 2.71 -0.89 -3.16
N ILE A 156 2.17 0.17 -2.54
CA ILE A 156 0.75 0.52 -2.57
C ILE A 156 0.30 0.76 -4.02
N TYR A 157 1.01 1.61 -4.77
CA TYR A 157 0.66 1.92 -6.14
C TYR A 157 0.57 0.67 -7.00
N PHE A 158 1.57 -0.19 -6.94
CA PHE A 158 1.58 -1.43 -7.71
C PHE A 158 0.40 -2.34 -7.34
N TRP A 159 0.07 -2.41 -6.05
CA TRP A 159 -1.01 -3.22 -5.53
C TRP A 159 -2.40 -2.71 -5.91
N VAL A 160 -2.66 -1.40 -5.81
CA VAL A 160 -4.03 -0.87 -5.88
C VAL A 160 -4.46 -0.47 -7.30
N THR A 161 -3.51 -0.32 -8.23
CA THR A 161 -3.81 0.20 -9.57
C THR A 161 -3.80 -0.86 -10.69
N ARG A 162 -3.28 -2.06 -10.42
CA ARG A 162 -3.03 -3.10 -11.44
C ARG A 162 -3.90 -4.34 -11.26
N ARG A 163 -4.89 -4.57 -12.11
CA ARG A 163 -5.75 -5.78 -12.02
C ARG A 163 -5.03 -7.12 -12.19
N VAL A 164 -3.91 -7.15 -12.91
CA VAL A 164 -3.16 -8.39 -13.19
C VAL A 164 -2.14 -8.74 -12.11
N VAL A 165 -1.88 -7.83 -11.16
CA VAL A 165 -1.04 -8.14 -9.98
C VAL A 165 -1.70 -9.26 -9.17
N ARG A 166 -0.90 -10.18 -8.68
CA ARG A 166 -1.31 -11.23 -7.74
C ARG A 166 -0.33 -11.21 -6.58
N GLY A 167 -0.63 -11.91 -5.49
CA GLY A 167 0.27 -12.01 -4.33
C GLY A 167 1.72 -12.28 -4.72
N ASN A 168 1.97 -13.28 -5.56
CA ASN A 168 3.32 -13.61 -6.01
C ASN A 168 4.06 -12.47 -6.74
N THR A 169 3.35 -11.65 -7.53
CA THR A 169 3.99 -10.56 -8.29
C THR A 169 4.26 -9.37 -7.39
N GLN A 170 3.37 -9.13 -6.44
CA GLN A 170 3.57 -8.13 -5.39
C GLN A 170 4.75 -8.52 -4.49
N GLU A 171 4.86 -9.79 -4.10
CA GLU A 171 5.97 -10.32 -3.31
C GLU A 171 7.31 -10.17 -4.02
N ILE A 172 7.38 -10.36 -5.34
CA ILE A 172 8.60 -10.10 -6.11
C ILE A 172 9.03 -8.62 -6.01
N LEU A 173 8.08 -7.69 -6.11
CA LEU A 173 8.37 -6.26 -5.95
C LEU A 173 8.88 -5.98 -4.53
N ILE A 174 8.19 -6.51 -3.51
CA ILE A 174 8.56 -6.35 -2.10
C ILE A 174 9.99 -6.85 -1.86
N GLN A 175 10.32 -8.05 -2.33
CA GLN A 175 11.65 -8.64 -2.17
C GLN A 175 12.73 -7.78 -2.82
N GLN A 176 12.51 -7.33 -4.06
CA GLN A 176 13.48 -6.49 -4.77
C GLN A 176 13.71 -5.16 -4.07
N ILE A 177 12.66 -4.56 -3.51
CA ILE A 177 12.77 -3.35 -2.69
C ILE A 177 13.64 -3.62 -1.46
N TYR A 178 13.48 -4.75 -0.76
CA TYR A 178 14.37 -5.11 0.35
C TYR A 178 15.81 -5.37 -0.10
N ASP A 179 16.00 -6.02 -1.24
CA ASP A 179 17.33 -6.30 -1.82
C ASP A 179 18.06 -5.01 -2.21
N THR A 180 17.33 -3.92 -2.53
CA THR A 180 17.91 -2.60 -2.83
C THR A 180 18.49 -1.88 -1.61
N LYS A 181 18.59 -2.56 -0.45
CA LYS A 181 19.12 -2.07 0.82
C LYS A 181 18.32 -0.93 1.45
N ILE A 182 17.03 -1.17 1.70
CA ILE A 182 16.32 -0.42 2.77
C ILE A 182 16.96 -0.70 4.13
N ARG A 183 17.55 -1.88 4.27
CA ARG A 183 18.35 -2.32 5.40
C ARG A 183 19.51 -1.35 5.67
N GLY A 184 19.40 -0.56 6.75
CA GLY A 184 20.54 0.18 7.30
C GLY A 184 21.68 -0.77 7.66
N GLU A 185 22.87 -0.24 7.95
CA GLU A 185 24.08 -1.03 8.26
C GLU A 185 23.93 -2.03 9.43
N HIS A 186 22.78 -2.08 10.11
CA HIS A 186 22.51 -2.89 11.31
C HIS A 186 21.34 -3.86 11.21
N SER A 187 20.70 -4.01 10.05
CA SER A 187 19.61 -4.99 9.91
C SER A 187 20.16 -6.41 9.88
N LEU A 188 19.81 -7.21 10.89
CA LEU A 188 20.26 -8.60 11.08
C LEU A 188 19.91 -9.48 9.86
N ASP A 189 20.86 -10.33 9.48
CA ASP A 189 20.76 -11.31 8.40
C ASP A 189 19.55 -12.25 8.56
#